data_AF-A0A6A4HX19-F1
#
_entry.id   AF-A0A6A4HX19-F1
#
_cell.length_a   1.000
_cell.length_b   1.000
_cell.length_c   1.000
_cell.angle_alpha   90.00
_cell.angle_beta   90.00
_cell.angle_gamma   90.00
#
_symmetry.space_group_name_H-M   'P 1'
#
loop_
_entity.id
_entity.type
_entity.pdbx_description
1 polymer ?
#
loop_
_entity_poly.entity_id
_entity_poly.type
_entity_poly.pdbx_seq_one_letter_code
_entity_poly.pdbx_strand_id
1 'polypeptide(L)'
;MLQYVGANLRELHLQSPCSDLELGAVPYLRYTPNLHTLRLYEVIKKDRVTSIPWVKYLLEPSDRSRCIPKQLVIELYLHSSLEHLQWAHWVELDTLLEKPQFSSLETVDIRLCCGKIEWEALVFEAVEKAEHHLQARVVFLPLSAKGVFLQLG
;
A
#
# COMPACT_ATOMS: atom_id res chain seq x y z
N MET A 1 -11.62 13.20 21.39
CA MET A 1 -11.61 11.75 21.65
C MET A 1 -10.55 11.01 20.83
N LEU A 2 -10.42 11.27 19.52
CA LEU A 2 -9.40 10.65 18.64
C LEU A 2 -7.94 10.82 19.11
N GLN A 3 -7.55 11.96 19.68
CA GLN A 3 -6.18 12.18 20.20
C GLN A 3 -5.80 11.20 21.32
N TYR A 4 -6.74 10.88 22.21
CA TYR A 4 -6.46 10.00 23.36
C TYR A 4 -6.26 8.55 22.93
N VAL A 5 -7.09 8.08 21.99
CA VAL A 5 -6.98 6.72 21.44
C VAL A 5 -5.80 6.64 20.47
N GLY A 6 -5.60 7.66 19.64
CA GLY A 6 -4.56 7.70 18.63
C GLY A 6 -3.14 7.74 19.21
N ALA A 7 -2.94 8.36 20.37
CA ALA A 7 -1.65 8.37 21.05
C ALA A 7 -1.10 6.97 21.35
N ASN A 8 -1.96 5.97 21.58
CA ASN A 8 -1.53 4.59 21.84
C ASN A 8 -1.68 3.67 20.61
N LEU A 9 -2.17 4.19 19.49
CA LEU A 9 -2.39 3.42 18.29
C LEU A 9 -1.05 3.12 17.61
N ARG A 10 -0.69 1.83 17.55
CA ARG A 10 0.54 1.36 16.90
C ARG A 10 0.31 0.84 15.48
N GLU A 11 -0.89 0.39 15.18
CA GLU A 11 -1.25 -0.18 13.89
C GLU A 11 -2.57 0.41 13.41
N LEU A 12 -2.60 0.83 12.15
CA LEU A 12 -3.77 1.42 11.50
C LEU A 12 -4.04 0.73 10.17
N HIS A 13 -5.28 0.27 9.99
CA HIS A 13 -5.74 -0.39 8.78
C HIS A 13 -6.70 0.55 8.07
N LEU A 14 -6.32 0.99 6.86
CA LEU A 14 -7.13 1.86 6.03
C LEU A 14 -7.55 1.11 4.78
N GLN A 15 -8.86 1.02 4.56
CA GLN A 15 -9.39 0.55 3.29
C GLN A 15 -9.61 1.74 2.36
N SER A 16 -9.16 1.60 1.11
CA SER A 16 -9.33 2.59 0.06
C SER A 16 -10.81 3.01 -0.01
N PRO A 17 -11.12 4.31 0.09
CA PRO A 17 -12.50 4.77 0.03
C PRO A 17 -13.07 4.43 -1.34
N CYS A 18 -14.15 3.64 -1.37
CA CYS A 18 -14.69 3.00 -2.58
C CYS A 18 -15.25 3.97 -3.65
N SER A 19 -15.21 5.29 -3.45
CA SER A 19 -15.88 6.26 -4.32
C SER A 19 -15.49 7.68 -3.96
N ASP A 20 -15.00 8.46 -4.93
CA ASP A 20 -15.00 9.94 -5.12
C ASP A 20 -14.95 10.88 -3.90
N LEU A 21 -14.61 10.37 -2.73
CA LEU A 21 -14.53 11.08 -1.48
C LEU A 21 -13.32 12.00 -1.57
N GLU A 22 -13.59 13.30 -1.52
CA GLU A 22 -12.59 14.36 -1.50
C GLU A 22 -11.48 14.01 -0.51
N LEU A 23 -10.32 13.69 -1.07
CA LEU A 23 -9.12 13.22 -0.38
C LEU A 23 -8.52 14.23 0.63
N GLY A 24 -9.20 15.36 0.83
CA GLY A 24 -8.88 16.35 1.86
C GLY A 24 -9.12 15.87 3.30
N ALA A 25 -9.72 14.70 3.50
CA ALA A 25 -10.29 14.29 4.78
C ALA A 25 -9.51 13.25 5.60
N VAL A 26 -8.17 13.12 5.46
CA VAL A 26 -7.40 12.28 6.42
C VAL A 26 -6.45 13.09 7.33
N PRO A 27 -6.94 14.09 8.08
CA PRO A 27 -6.15 14.74 9.13
C PRO A 27 -5.90 13.81 10.34
N TYR A 28 -6.34 12.55 10.31
CA TYR A 28 -6.32 11.66 11.48
C TYR A 28 -4.94 11.11 11.81
N LEU A 29 -4.04 10.99 10.83
CA LEU A 29 -2.67 10.50 11.06
C LEU A 29 -1.87 11.41 12.01
N ARG A 30 -2.19 12.71 12.07
CA ARG A 30 -1.55 13.64 13.02
C ARG A 30 -1.89 13.33 14.48
N TYR A 31 -2.95 12.56 14.71
CA TYR A 31 -3.38 12.16 16.05
C TYR A 31 -2.83 10.80 16.48
N THR A 32 -2.04 10.14 15.61
CA THR A 32 -1.44 8.83 15.86
C THR A 32 0.09 8.91 15.85
N PRO A 33 0.71 9.64 16.80
CA PRO A 33 2.14 9.89 16.77
C PRO A 33 3.00 8.63 16.97
N ASN A 34 2.44 7.61 17.61
CA ASN A 34 3.11 6.33 17.87
C ASN A 34 2.71 5.25 16.85
N LEU A 35 2.24 5.65 15.66
CA LEU A 35 1.90 4.71 14.60
C LEU A 35 3.18 4.07 14.08
N HIS A 36 3.29 2.75 14.23
CA HIS A 36 4.40 1.96 13.72
C HIS A 36 4.06 1.34 12.38
N THR A 37 2.84 0.79 12.23
CA THR A 37 2.44 0.02 11.06
C THR A 37 1.21 0.65 10.42
N LEU A 38 1.32 1.04 9.16
CA LEU A 38 0.20 1.48 8.33
C LEU A 38 -0.11 0.41 7.29
N ARG A 39 -1.32 -0.17 7.36
CA ARG A 39 -1.81 -1.12 6.37
C ARG A 39 -2.85 -0.47 5.47
N LEU A 40 -2.61 -0.48 4.17
CA LEU A 40 -3.47 0.09 3.16
C LEU A 40 -4.10 -1.06 2.37
N TYR A 41 -5.42 -1.18 2.40
CA TYR A 41 -6.19 -2.19 1.67
C TYR A 41 -6.84 -1.55 0.48
N GLU A 42 -6.52 -1.98 -0.72
CA GLU A 42 -7.08 -1.42 -1.94
C GLU A 42 -7.75 -2.47 -2.78
N VAL A 43 -8.93 -2.15 -3.31
CA VAL A 43 -9.67 -3.05 -4.20
C VAL A 43 -9.63 -2.48 -5.61
N ILE A 44 -8.81 -3.07 -6.47
CA ILE A 44 -8.65 -2.67 -7.86
C ILE A 44 -9.78 -3.31 -8.67
N LYS A 45 -10.71 -2.48 -9.16
CA LYS A 45 -11.82 -2.87 -10.05
C LYS A 45 -11.49 -2.49 -11.49
N LYS A 46 -11.97 -3.33 -12.42
CA LYS A 46 -11.66 -3.36 -13.86
C LYS A 46 -11.61 -2.00 -14.57
N ASP A 47 -12.44 -1.04 -14.16
CA ASP A 47 -12.64 0.21 -14.91
C ASP A 47 -12.19 1.48 -14.18
N ARG A 48 -11.59 1.38 -12.98
CA ARG A 48 -11.16 2.55 -12.19
C ARG A 48 -9.84 2.26 -11.48
N VAL A 49 -8.76 2.28 -12.25
CA VAL A 49 -7.39 2.23 -11.72
C VAL A 49 -6.94 3.64 -11.37
N THR A 50 -7.55 4.24 -10.35
CA THR A 50 -7.09 5.51 -9.74
C THR A 50 -6.61 5.26 -8.33
N SER A 51 -5.83 4.19 -8.16
CA SER A 51 -5.54 3.56 -6.86
C SER A 51 -4.42 4.24 -6.08
N ILE A 52 -3.40 4.77 -6.74
CA ILE A 52 -2.25 5.38 -6.05
C ILE A 52 -2.45 6.83 -5.55
N PRO A 53 -3.37 7.65 -6.11
CA PRO A 53 -3.66 8.99 -5.60
C PRO A 53 -3.89 9.06 -4.09
N TRP A 54 -4.66 8.15 -3.48
CA TRP A 54 -4.99 8.27 -2.05
C TRP A 54 -3.81 7.95 -1.13
N VAL A 55 -2.94 7.02 -1.52
CA VAL A 55 -1.69 6.74 -0.80
C VAL A 55 -0.81 7.99 -0.78
N LYS A 56 -0.71 8.68 -1.92
CA LYS A 56 0.00 9.97 -2.01
C LYS A 56 -0.56 10.98 -1.02
N TYR A 57 -1.88 11.16 -0.93
CA TYR A 57 -2.47 12.14 0.02
C TYR A 57 -2.27 11.78 1.50
N LEU A 58 -2.24 10.49 1.85
CA LEU A 58 -1.93 10.06 3.21
C LEU A 58 -0.50 10.40 3.60
N LEU A 59 0.41 10.19 2.66
CA LEU A 59 1.84 10.26 2.87
C LEU A 59 2.41 11.67 2.60
N GLU A 60 1.67 12.52 1.87
CA GLU A 60 2.09 13.88 1.58
C GLU A 60 2.10 14.73 2.88
N PRO A 61 3.25 15.31 3.24
CA PRO A 61 3.39 16.06 4.48
C PRO A 61 2.65 17.39 4.34
N SER A 62 1.42 17.46 4.85
CA SER A 62 0.66 18.72 4.91
C SER A 62 1.26 19.72 5.89
N ASP A 63 2.07 19.28 6.86
CA ASP A 63 2.82 20.12 7.80
C ASP A 63 3.92 19.29 8.49
N ARG A 64 5.05 19.92 8.84
CA ARG A 64 6.32 19.33 9.34
C ARG A 64 6.25 18.39 10.56
N SER A 65 5.08 18.12 11.13
CA SER A 65 4.92 17.34 12.38
C SER A 65 4.23 15.99 12.22
N ARG A 66 3.98 15.53 10.99
CA ARG A 66 3.37 14.20 10.81
C ARG A 66 4.39 13.11 11.16
N CYS A 67 3.99 12.24 12.09
CA CYS A 67 4.70 11.00 12.38
C CYS A 67 4.55 10.07 11.17
N ILE A 68 5.69 9.65 10.63
CA ILE A 68 5.76 8.73 9.51
C ILE A 68 5.86 7.33 10.11
N PRO A 69 5.03 6.37 9.64
CA PRO A 69 5.09 5.02 10.16
C PRO A 69 6.46 4.40 9.87
N LYS A 70 6.89 3.47 10.71
CA LYS A 70 8.12 2.67 10.47
C LYS A 70 7.89 1.57 9.44
N GLN A 71 6.66 1.08 9.34
CA GLN A 71 6.28 0.01 8.43
C GLN A 71 5.06 0.42 7.61
N LEU A 72 5.19 0.29 6.30
CA LEU A 72 4.10 0.50 5.35
C LEU A 72 3.78 -0.83 4.69
N VAL A 73 2.55 -1.29 4.82
CA VAL A 73 2.03 -2.47 4.12
C VAL A 73 0.95 -2.02 3.17
N ILE A 74 1.10 -2.31 1.88
CA ILE A 74 0.11 -2.00 0.85
C ILE A 74 -0.41 -3.32 0.32
N GLU A 75 -1.66 -3.64 0.61
CA GLU A 75 -2.35 -4.83 0.12
C GLU A 75 -3.31 -4.45 -1.01
N LEU A 76 -2.99 -4.88 -2.23
CA LEU A 76 -3.78 -4.64 -3.42
C LEU A 76 -4.57 -5.89 -3.79
N TYR A 77 -5.89 -5.79 -3.73
CA TYR A 77 -6.83 -6.85 -4.07
C TYR A 77 -7.30 -6.67 -5.51
N LEU A 78 -6.84 -7.57 -6.39
CA LEU A 78 -7.13 -7.58 -7.81
C LEU A 78 -8.41 -8.39 -8.06
N HIS A 79 -9.47 -7.72 -8.54
CA HIS A 79 -10.69 -8.40 -9.00
C HIS A 79 -10.62 -8.88 -10.46
N SER A 80 -9.64 -8.42 -11.23
CA SER A 80 -9.48 -8.71 -12.67
C SER A 80 -8.03 -9.04 -13.02
N SER A 81 -7.79 -9.42 -14.27
CA SER A 81 -6.45 -9.74 -14.79
C SER A 81 -5.47 -8.56 -14.60
N LEU A 82 -4.19 -8.91 -14.43
CA LEU A 82 -3.07 -7.98 -14.27
C LEU A 82 -2.79 -7.13 -15.52
N GLU A 83 -3.34 -7.49 -16.66
CA GLU A 83 -3.18 -6.76 -17.94
C GLU A 83 -3.63 -5.31 -17.86
N HIS A 84 -4.56 -4.99 -16.95
CA HIS A 84 -5.06 -3.64 -16.73
C HIS A 84 -4.32 -2.88 -15.61
N LEU A 85 -3.32 -3.50 -14.97
CA LEU A 85 -2.53 -2.82 -13.96
C LEU A 85 -1.64 -1.79 -14.66
N GLN A 86 -1.98 -0.51 -14.48
CA GLN A 86 -1.18 0.58 -15.02
C GLN A 86 0.13 0.68 -14.24
N TRP A 87 1.18 0.06 -14.77
CA TRP A 87 2.52 0.05 -14.16
C TRP A 87 3.08 1.46 -13.91
N ALA A 88 2.64 2.45 -14.68
CA ALA A 88 3.02 3.85 -14.52
C ALA A 88 2.77 4.39 -13.10
N HIS A 89 1.69 3.97 -12.42
CA HIS A 89 1.43 4.42 -11.06
C HIS A 89 2.48 3.91 -10.06
N TRP A 90 3.08 2.75 -10.30
CA TRP A 90 4.15 2.24 -9.43
C TRP A 90 5.39 3.11 -9.46
N VAL A 91 5.70 3.71 -10.60
CA VAL A 91 6.78 4.70 -10.69
C VAL A 91 6.45 5.93 -9.84
N GLU A 92 5.18 6.35 -9.80
CA GLU A 92 4.76 7.45 -8.90
C GLU A 92 4.86 7.06 -7.42
N LEU A 93 4.56 5.80 -7.07
CA LEU A 93 4.75 5.31 -5.71
C LEU A 93 6.24 5.24 -5.34
N ASP A 94 7.08 4.77 -6.26
CA ASP A 94 8.53 4.67 -6.05
C ASP A 94 9.14 6.05 -5.81
N THR A 95 8.89 6.99 -6.73
CA THR A 95 9.30 8.40 -6.58
C THR A 95 8.73 9.08 -5.33
N LEU A 96 7.56 8.63 -4.84
CA LEU A 96 7.03 9.10 -3.56
C LEU A 96 7.88 8.57 -2.40
N LEU A 97 8.20 7.28 -2.39
CA LEU A 97 8.98 6.61 -1.34
C LEU A 97 10.46 7.05 -1.33
N GLU A 98 11.01 7.49 -2.45
CA GLU A 98 12.35 8.09 -2.53
C GLU A 98 12.47 9.43 -1.78
N LYS A 99 11.34 10.09 -1.49
CA LYS A 99 11.40 11.40 -0.82
C LYS A 99 11.96 11.26 0.59
N PRO A 100 12.78 12.22 1.07
CA PRO A 100 13.50 12.12 2.33
C PRO A 100 12.59 12.01 3.56
N GLN A 101 11.30 12.35 3.44
CA GLN A 101 10.34 12.15 4.52
C GLN A 101 10.20 10.65 4.85
N PHE A 102 10.27 9.78 3.85
CA PHE A 102 10.16 8.33 4.01
C PHE A 102 11.45 7.65 4.45
N SER A 103 12.53 8.40 4.70
CA SER A 103 13.80 7.84 5.22
C SER A 103 13.66 7.14 6.57
N SER A 104 12.56 7.37 7.29
CA SER A 104 12.23 6.69 8.56
C SER A 104 11.45 5.39 8.39
N LEU A 105 10.99 5.06 7.19
CA LEU A 105 10.42 3.74 6.89
C LEU A 105 11.52 2.68 6.96
N GLU A 106 11.36 1.74 7.87
CA GLU A 106 12.22 0.56 8.00
C GLU A 106 11.82 -0.52 7.00
N THR A 107 10.52 -0.60 6.65
CA THR A 107 10.02 -1.65 5.75
C THR A 107 8.83 -1.16 4.94
N VAL A 108 8.85 -1.45 3.64
CA VAL A 108 7.71 -1.31 2.73
C VAL A 108 7.38 -2.70 2.18
N ASP A 109 6.18 -3.20 2.48
CA ASP A 109 5.68 -4.50 2.02
C ASP A 109 4.52 -4.26 1.06
N ILE A 110 4.70 -4.66 -0.20
CA ILE A 110 3.68 -4.55 -1.22
C ILE A 110 3.16 -5.96 -1.52
N ARG A 111 1.87 -6.15 -1.28
CA ARG A 111 1.18 -7.43 -1.41
C ARG A 111 0.15 -7.37 -2.51
N LEU A 112 0.30 -8.26 -3.49
CA LEU A 112 -0.68 -8.46 -4.55
C LEU A 112 -1.56 -9.67 -4.19
N CYS A 113 -2.85 -9.42 -4.01
CA CYS A 113 -3.86 -10.42 -3.67
C CYS A 113 -4.86 -10.56 -4.84
N CYS A 114 -4.74 -11.60 -5.65
CA CYS A 114 -5.71 -11.89 -6.71
C CYS A 114 -6.90 -12.72 -6.18
N GLY A 115 -8.03 -12.76 -6.90
CA GLY A 115 -9.09 -13.74 -6.65
C GLY A 115 -8.63 -15.17 -6.99
N LYS A 116 -9.30 -16.20 -6.43
CA LYS A 116 -8.92 -17.63 -6.49
C LYS A 116 -8.68 -18.27 -7.87
N ILE A 117 -8.89 -17.60 -9.00
CA ILE A 117 -9.23 -18.32 -10.23
C ILE A 117 -8.01 -18.69 -11.11
N GLU A 118 -6.96 -17.89 -11.26
CA GLU A 118 -5.84 -18.24 -12.17
C GLU A 118 -4.49 -17.65 -11.69
N TRP A 119 -3.79 -18.35 -10.79
CA TRP A 119 -2.55 -17.83 -10.18
C TRP A 119 -1.26 -18.29 -10.85
N GLU A 120 -1.25 -19.46 -11.49
CA GLU A 120 0.01 -20.09 -11.89
C GLU A 120 0.66 -19.43 -13.12
N ALA A 121 -0.13 -18.86 -14.04
CA ALA A 121 0.41 -18.18 -15.22
C ALA A 121 0.74 -16.69 -14.97
N LEU A 122 -0.04 -15.99 -14.14
CA LEU A 122 0.06 -14.54 -13.98
C LEU A 122 1.14 -14.10 -12.97
N VAL A 123 1.53 -14.97 -12.03
CA VAL A 123 2.55 -14.64 -11.01
C VAL A 123 3.94 -14.50 -11.64
N PHE A 124 4.29 -15.36 -12.59
CA PHE A 124 5.62 -15.32 -13.23
C PHE A 124 5.84 -14.02 -14.02
N GLU A 125 4.85 -13.58 -14.80
CA GLU A 125 4.96 -12.35 -15.59
C GLU A 125 4.99 -11.10 -14.71
N ALA A 126 4.23 -11.09 -13.61
CA ALA A 126 4.18 -9.95 -12.69
C ALA A 126 5.46 -9.80 -11.85
N VAL A 127 6.08 -10.90 -11.42
CA VAL A 127 7.37 -10.89 -10.71
C VAL A 127 8.46 -10.35 -11.62
N GLU A 128 8.56 -10.88 -12.84
CA GLU A 128 9.60 -10.47 -13.79
C GLU A 128 9.48 -8.97 -14.13
N LYS A 129 8.26 -8.46 -14.35
CA LYS A 129 8.04 -7.03 -14.60
C LYS A 129 8.29 -6.16 -13.38
N ALA A 130 7.94 -6.61 -12.17
CA ALA A 130 8.10 -5.80 -10.97
C ALA A 130 9.56 -5.70 -10.50
N GLU A 131 10.33 -6.80 -10.58
CA GLU A 131 11.75 -6.82 -10.20
C GLU A 131 12.61 -5.88 -11.04
N HIS A 132 12.24 -5.66 -12.31
CA HIS A 132 12.94 -4.71 -13.18
C HIS A 132 12.64 -3.24 -12.88
N HIS A 133 11.59 -2.94 -12.11
CA HIS A 133 11.10 -1.57 -11.94
C HIS A 133 11.16 -1.02 -10.52
N LEU A 134 11.29 -1.86 -9.48
CA LEU A 134 11.24 -1.42 -8.08
C LEU A 134 12.38 -2.03 -7.25
N GLN A 135 13.01 -1.23 -6.39
CA GLN A 135 13.82 -1.74 -5.25
C GLN A 135 12.93 -2.21 -4.07
N ALA A 136 11.72 -2.70 -4.36
CA ALA A 136 10.75 -3.10 -3.35
C ALA A 136 10.59 -4.62 -3.31
N ARG A 137 10.37 -5.17 -2.11
CA ARG A 137 10.03 -6.58 -1.95
C ARG A 137 8.54 -6.76 -2.29
N VAL A 138 8.26 -7.45 -3.39
CA VAL A 138 6.89 -7.81 -3.78
C VAL A 138 6.58 -9.21 -3.27
N VAL A 139 5.55 -9.35 -2.44
CA VAL A 139 5.13 -10.64 -1.87
C VAL A 139 3.75 -11.01 -2.40
N PHE A 140 3.64 -12.18 -3.04
CA PHE A 140 2.37 -12.70 -3.53
C PHE A 140 1.75 -13.62 -2.47
N LEU A 141 0.51 -13.32 -2.05
CA LEU A 141 -0.20 -14.12 -1.05
C LEU A 141 -1.48 -14.72 -1.65
N PRO A 142 -1.60 -16.06 -1.74
CA PRO A 142 -2.85 -16.69 -2.15
C PRO A 142 -3.90 -16.54 -1.05
N LEU A 143 -5.08 -16.00 -1.39
CA LEU A 143 -6.21 -15.82 -0.47
C LEU A 143 -6.73 -17.14 0.14
N SER A 144 -6.33 -18.30 -0.39
CA SER A 144 -6.84 -19.62 0.01
C SER A 144 -5.93 -20.42 0.95
N ALA A 145 -4.67 -20.03 1.14
CA ALA A 145 -3.74 -20.81 1.94
C ALA A 145 -3.33 -20.01 3.18
N LYS A 146 -3.77 -20.48 4.35
CA LYS A 146 -3.16 -20.07 5.62
C LYS A 146 -1.68 -20.44 5.56
N GLY A 147 -0.83 -19.42 5.38
CA GLY A 147 0.59 -19.47 5.70
C GLY A 147 1.47 -20.15 4.66
N VAL A 148 2.01 -19.36 3.73
CA VAL A 148 3.35 -19.59 3.18
C VAL A 148 4.04 -18.24 3.15
N PHE A 149 5.10 -18.10 3.95
CA PHE A 149 6.00 -16.95 3.92
C PHE A 149 7.18 -17.31 3.04
N LEU A 150 7.43 -16.51 1.99
CA LEU A 150 8.70 -16.52 1.29
C LEU A 150 9.55 -15.37 1.83
N GLN A 151 10.60 -15.75 2.55
CA GLN A 151 11.65 -14.87 3.03
C GLN A 151 12.85 -15.11 2.12
N LEU A 152 13.26 -14.09 1.36
CA LEU A 152 14.51 -14.10 0.62
C LEU A 152 15.22 -12.76 0.85
N GLY A 153 16.51 -12.88 1.19
CA GLY A 153 17.58 -11.89 1.08
C GLY A 153 17.38 -10.58 1.82
#